data_AF-X1T4T5-F1
#
_entry.id   AF-X1T4T5-F1
#
_cell.length_a   1.000
_cell.length_b   1.000
_cell.length_c   1.000
_cell.angle_alpha   90.00
_cell.angle_beta   90.00
_cell.angle_gamma   90.00
#
_symmetry.space_group_name_H-M   'P 1'
#
loop_
_entity.id
_entity.type
_entity.pdbx_description
1 polymer ?
#
loop_
_entity_poly.entity_id
_entity_poly.type
_entity_poly.pdbx_seq_one_letter_code
_entity_poly.pdbx_strand_id
1 'polypeptide(L)'
;MLKDFDINDIQDLHEARDWIVKLLNIIETLNHENLELKTQLQQVRDENNRLKGEQPKPKIKPNKENSNHSSEKERNSPKEREKSSKKDRIKFHDTEVCRVDTKLLPEDAKFKGHERVIVQNIKFEAHNILFLKEKYYSPSQNKTYR
;
A
#
# COMPACT_ATOMS: atom_id res chain seq x y z
N MET A 1 31.53 18.32 -35.37
CA MET A 1 31.14 19.51 -36.16
C MET A 1 31.81 20.81 -35.69
N LEU A 2 32.77 20.78 -34.76
CA LEU A 2 33.59 21.93 -34.35
C LEU A 2 35.09 21.56 -34.38
N LYS A 3 35.49 20.58 -35.20
CA LYS A 3 36.85 20.01 -35.13
C LYS A 3 37.96 20.99 -35.56
N ASP A 4 37.58 22.11 -36.16
CA ASP A 4 38.48 23.10 -36.75
C ASP A 4 38.18 24.53 -36.25
N PHE A 5 37.61 24.68 -35.04
CA PHE A 5 37.35 25.99 -34.45
C PHE A 5 38.48 26.38 -33.49
N ASP A 6 39.32 27.33 -33.91
CA ASP A 6 40.26 28.04 -33.05
C ASP A 6 39.72 29.45 -32.75
N ILE A 7 39.58 29.76 -31.46
CA ILE A 7 39.10 31.07 -30.97
C ILE A 7 40.08 32.19 -31.37
N ASN A 8 41.35 31.84 -31.57
CA ASN A 8 42.40 32.81 -31.91
C ASN A 8 42.33 33.30 -33.37
N ASP A 9 41.57 32.62 -34.24
CA ASP A 9 41.43 32.99 -35.66
C ASP A 9 40.33 34.05 -35.91
N ILE A 10 39.56 34.42 -34.87
CA ILE A 10 38.47 35.40 -35.00
C ILE A 10 39.07 36.81 -35.06
N GLN A 11 39.01 37.43 -36.25
CA GLN A 11 39.59 38.77 -36.45
C GLN A 11 38.54 39.89 -36.47
N ASP A 12 37.26 39.57 -36.69
CA ASP A 12 36.17 40.55 -36.79
C ASP A 12 34.97 40.21 -35.89
N LEU A 13 34.26 41.25 -35.46
CA LEU A 13 33.05 41.18 -34.65
C LEU A 13 31.90 40.46 -35.37
N HIS A 14 31.83 40.58 -36.70
CA HIS A 14 30.83 39.88 -37.50
C HIS A 14 31.03 38.36 -37.46
N GLU A 15 32.27 37.90 -37.65
CA GLU A 15 32.61 36.48 -37.57
C GLU A 15 32.37 35.93 -36.16
N ALA A 16 32.73 36.70 -35.13
CA ALA A 16 32.44 36.35 -33.74
C ALA A 16 30.94 36.12 -33.51
N ARG A 17 30.08 36.99 -34.06
CA ARG A 17 28.62 36.87 -33.95
C ARG A 17 28.09 35.62 -34.65
N ASP A 18 28.58 35.31 -35.85
CA ASP A 18 28.17 34.12 -36.60
C ASP A 18 28.57 32.83 -35.87
N TRP A 19 29.76 32.81 -35.25
CA TRP A 19 30.21 31.71 -34.42
C TRP A 19 29.39 31.54 -33.14
N ILE A 20 29.01 32.64 -32.49
CA ILE A 20 28.10 32.61 -31.32
C ILE A 20 26.76 31.99 -31.70
N VAL A 21 26.19 32.36 -32.85
CA VAL A 21 24.93 31.78 -33.33
C VAL A 21 25.08 30.28 -33.60
N LYS A 22 26.15 29.85 -34.26
CA LYS A 22 26.43 28.41 -34.48
C LYS A 22 26.59 27.65 -33.16
N LEU A 23 27.28 28.22 -32.18
CA LEU A 23 27.46 27.64 -30.86
C LEU A 23 26.12 27.48 -30.12
N LEU A 24 25.28 28.52 -30.14
CA LEU A 24 23.94 28.49 -29.55
C LEU A 24 23.07 27.39 -30.18
N ASN A 25 23.09 27.25 -31.50
CA ASN A 25 22.34 26.19 -32.19
C ASN A 25 22.82 24.78 -31.78
N ILE A 26 24.13 24.59 -31.62
CA ILE A 26 24.70 23.31 -31.16
C ILE A 26 24.33 23.06 -29.70
N ILE A 27 24.38 24.07 -28.83
CA ILE A 27 23.96 23.96 -27.43
C ILE A 27 22.48 23.60 -27.36
N GLU A 28 21.63 24.23 -28.17
CA GLU A 28 20.20 23.93 -28.23
C GLU A 28 19.95 22.49 -28.67
N THR A 29 20.64 22.03 -29.72
CA THR A 29 20.56 20.64 -30.20
C THR A 29 21.00 19.66 -29.12
N LEU A 30 22.15 19.89 -28.49
CA LEU A 30 22.66 19.05 -27.40
C LEU A 30 21.72 19.03 -26.19
N ASN A 31 21.13 20.17 -25.85
CA ASN A 31 20.19 20.24 -24.73
C ASN A 31 18.89 19.47 -25.05
N HIS A 32 18.43 19.52 -26.30
CA HIS A 32 17.28 18.73 -26.77
C HIS A 32 17.56 17.23 -26.67
N GLU A 33 18.68 16.77 -27.24
CA GLU A 33 19.12 15.37 -27.15
C GLU A 33 19.28 14.92 -25.69
N ASN A 34 19.86 15.76 -24.83
CA ASN A 34 20.03 15.45 -23.42
C ASN A 34 18.69 15.28 -22.69
N LEU A 35 17.69 16.11 -23.02
CA LEU A 35 16.36 16.04 -22.44
C LEU A 35 15.60 14.79 -22.91
N GLU A 36 15.76 14.43 -24.17
CA GLU A 36 15.21 13.19 -24.74
C GLU A 36 15.84 11.95 -24.06
N LEU A 37 17.17 11.90 -23.97
CA LEU A 37 17.89 10.81 -23.30
C LEU A 37 17.48 10.65 -21.84
N LYS A 38 17.35 11.76 -21.09
CA LYS A 38 16.87 11.73 -19.70
C LYS A 38 15.46 11.15 -19.60
N THR A 39 14.59 11.46 -20.57
CA THR A 39 13.21 10.96 -20.61
C THR A 39 13.18 9.46 -20.89
N GLN A 40 13.93 9.00 -21.90
CA GLN A 40 14.04 7.58 -22.23
C GLN A 40 14.66 6.77 -21.07
N LEU A 41 15.70 7.29 -20.42
CA LEU A 41 16.31 6.66 -19.26
C LEU A 41 15.31 6.50 -18.10
N GLN A 42 14.46 7.50 -17.87
CA GLN A 42 13.43 7.44 -16.85
C GLN A 42 12.38 6.36 -17.18
N GLN A 43 11.93 6.28 -18.43
CA GLN A 43 10.99 5.24 -18.88
C GLN A 43 11.57 3.82 -18.68
N VAL A 44 12.83 3.60 -19.05
CA VAL A 44 13.49 2.30 -18.88
C VAL A 44 13.63 1.93 -17.40
N ARG A 45 13.94 2.90 -16.52
CA ARG A 45 14.01 2.67 -15.08
C ARG A 45 12.65 2.31 -14.48
N ASP A 46 11.61 3.03 -14.88
CA ASP A 46 10.25 2.77 -14.42
C ASP A 46 9.76 1.39 -14.87
N GLU A 47 10.09 0.98 -16.09
CA GLU A 47 9.81 -0.35 -16.60
C GLU A 47 10.60 -1.44 -15.84
N ASN A 48 11.87 -1.20 -15.54
CA ASN A 48 12.69 -2.12 -14.75
C ASN A 48 12.12 -2.33 -13.34
N ASN A 49 11.68 -1.24 -12.69
CA ASN A 49 11.02 -1.30 -11.39
C ASN A 49 9.71 -2.10 -11.47
N ARG A 50 8.90 -1.85 -12.50
CA ARG A 50 7.66 -2.62 -12.74
C ARG A 50 7.93 -4.11 -12.88
N LEU A 51 8.93 -4.49 -13.66
CA LEU A 51 9.33 -5.89 -13.85
C LEU A 51 9.85 -6.54 -12.55
N LYS A 52 10.43 -5.75 -11.65
CA LYS A 52 10.85 -6.17 -10.30
C LYS A 52 9.72 -6.20 -9.28
N GLY A 53 8.51 -5.75 -9.64
CA GLY A 53 7.38 -5.62 -8.71
C GLY A 53 7.46 -4.39 -7.80
N GLU A 54 8.37 -3.45 -8.10
CA GLU A 54 8.50 -2.17 -7.41
C GLU A 54 7.68 -1.07 -8.10
N GLN A 55 7.47 0.06 -7.43
CA GLN A 55 6.75 1.19 -8.02
C GLN A 55 7.66 2.09 -8.87
N PRO A 56 7.14 2.64 -9.99
CA PRO A 56 7.85 3.62 -10.80
C PRO A 56 7.94 4.97 -10.08
N LYS A 57 8.75 5.88 -10.62
CA LYS A 57 8.91 7.22 -10.06
C LYS A 57 7.56 7.98 -10.10
N PRO A 58 7.13 8.60 -8.99
CA PRO A 58 5.85 9.30 -8.93
C PRO A 58 5.87 10.58 -9.76
N LYS A 59 4.76 10.84 -10.46
CA LYS A 59 4.55 12.09 -11.23
C LYS A 59 4.12 13.21 -10.28
N ILE A 60 5.07 14.08 -9.91
CA ILE A 60 4.81 15.26 -9.08
C ILE A 60 4.05 16.29 -9.93
N LYS A 61 2.82 16.61 -9.52
CA LYS A 61 2.04 17.68 -10.15
C LYS A 61 2.45 19.04 -9.55
N PRO A 62 2.39 20.13 -10.32
CA PRO A 62 2.60 21.46 -9.77
C PRO A 62 1.59 21.75 -8.66
N ASN A 63 2.00 22.56 -7.68
CA ASN A 63 1.15 22.92 -6.55
C ASN A 63 -0.06 23.73 -7.06
N LYS A 64 -1.27 23.31 -6.70
CA LYS A 64 -2.49 24.08 -6.98
C LYS A 64 -2.76 25.00 -5.80
N GLU A 65 -3.42 26.14 -6.05
CA GLU A 65 -3.92 26.97 -4.96
C GLU A 65 -4.84 26.15 -4.05
N ASN A 66 -4.73 26.38 -2.74
CA ASN A 66 -5.50 25.66 -1.73
C ASN A 66 -6.97 26.06 -1.80
N SER A 67 -7.76 25.38 -2.64
CA SER A 67 -9.22 25.41 -2.50
C SER A 67 -9.63 24.57 -1.29
N ASN A 68 -10.53 25.11 -0.47
CA ASN A 68 -11.06 24.39 0.68
C ASN A 68 -11.89 23.18 0.22
N HIS A 69 -11.24 22.01 0.13
CA HIS A 69 -11.85 20.72 -0.20
C HIS A 69 -12.36 19.98 1.03
N SER A 70 -12.39 20.63 2.20
CA SER A 70 -12.86 19.99 3.42
C SER A 70 -14.36 19.69 3.31
N SER A 71 -14.69 18.40 3.42
CA SER A 71 -16.04 17.90 3.60
C SER A 71 -16.53 18.07 5.05
N GLU A 72 -15.87 18.88 5.90
CA GLU A 72 -16.34 19.18 7.26
C GLU A 72 -17.77 19.73 7.26
N LYS A 73 -18.16 20.47 6.21
CA LYS A 73 -19.56 20.96 6.06
C LYS A 73 -20.56 19.82 5.79
N GLU A 74 -20.11 18.71 5.23
CA GLU A 74 -20.93 17.51 4.94
C GLU A 74 -20.84 16.46 6.05
N ARG A 75 -19.88 16.59 6.98
CA ARG A 75 -19.81 15.72 8.16
C ARG A 75 -20.97 16.02 9.09
N ASN A 76 -21.84 15.03 9.26
CA ASN A 76 -22.82 15.01 10.34
C ASN A 76 -22.14 15.33 11.67
N SER A 77 -22.74 16.25 12.44
CA SER A 77 -22.32 16.59 13.79
C SER A 77 -22.08 15.31 14.61
N PRO A 78 -20.95 15.18 15.30
CA PRO A 78 -20.64 13.97 16.06
C PRO A 78 -21.75 13.72 17.07
N LYS A 79 -22.45 12.57 16.94
CA LYS A 79 -23.39 12.12 17.96
C LYS A 79 -22.63 11.85 19.25
N GLU A 80 -23.22 12.28 20.36
CA GLU A 80 -22.69 12.00 21.68
C GLU A 80 -22.59 10.47 21.87
N ARG A 81 -21.38 10.00 22.16
CA ARG A 81 -21.10 8.56 22.22
C ARG A 81 -21.58 8.03 23.56
N GLU A 82 -22.75 7.40 23.57
CA GLU A 82 -23.19 6.62 24.71
C GLU A 82 -22.29 5.38 24.88
N LYS A 83 -21.45 5.40 25.92
CA LYS A 83 -20.66 4.23 26.32
C LYS A 83 -21.58 3.23 27.02
N SER A 84 -22.13 2.28 26.28
CA SER A 84 -22.76 1.11 26.91
C SER A 84 -21.69 0.20 27.52
N SER A 85 -21.94 -0.34 28.72
CA SER A 85 -21.07 -1.32 29.37
C SER A 85 -21.10 -2.63 28.58
N LYS A 86 -20.16 -2.77 27.64
CA LYS A 86 -20.05 -3.95 26.76
C LYS A 86 -20.01 -5.27 27.55
N LYS A 87 -19.45 -5.25 28.76
CA LYS A 87 -19.21 -6.42 29.62
C LYS A 87 -20.50 -7.11 30.09
N ASP A 88 -21.58 -6.36 30.33
CA ASP A 88 -22.82 -6.92 30.91
C ASP A 88 -23.67 -7.69 29.89
N ARG A 89 -23.37 -7.51 28.59
CA ARG A 89 -24.12 -8.10 27.47
C ARG A 89 -23.45 -9.33 26.85
N ILE A 90 -22.27 -9.73 27.32
CA ILE A 90 -21.52 -10.86 26.74
C ILE A 90 -22.06 -12.17 27.31
N LYS A 91 -22.54 -13.07 26.44
CA LYS A 91 -22.88 -14.44 26.83
C LYS A 91 -21.60 -15.24 27.09
N PHE A 92 -21.52 -15.89 28.24
CA PHE A 92 -20.42 -16.79 28.59
C PHE A 92 -20.70 -18.18 28.01
N HIS A 93 -19.74 -18.71 27.24
CA HIS A 93 -19.82 -20.06 26.68
C HIS A 93 -19.17 -21.07 27.62
N ASP A 94 -18.06 -20.68 28.27
CA ASP A 94 -17.32 -21.47 29.26
C ASP A 94 -16.97 -20.61 30.50
N THR A 95 -16.75 -21.25 31.64
CA THR A 95 -16.30 -20.60 32.90
C THR A 95 -15.19 -21.43 33.53
N GLU A 96 -14.02 -20.83 33.72
CA GLU A 96 -12.86 -21.48 34.32
C GLU A 96 -12.48 -20.82 35.65
N VAL A 97 -12.09 -21.64 36.63
CA VAL A 97 -11.60 -21.18 37.94
C VAL A 97 -10.08 -21.24 37.96
N CYS A 98 -9.44 -20.07 37.90
CA CYS A 98 -7.99 -19.95 38.06
C CYS A 98 -7.60 -20.09 39.54
N ARG A 99 -7.13 -21.28 39.93
CA ARG A 99 -6.62 -21.53 41.30
C ARG A 99 -5.20 -21.01 41.42
N VAL A 100 -4.91 -20.34 42.53
CA VAL A 100 -3.56 -19.90 42.90
C VAL A 100 -2.86 -21.00 43.71
N ASP A 101 -1.54 -21.12 43.58
CA ASP A 101 -0.76 -22.04 44.41
C ASP A 101 -0.71 -21.51 45.85
N THR A 102 -1.26 -22.28 46.77
CA THR A 102 -1.35 -21.90 48.18
C THR A 102 0.00 -21.89 48.88
N LYS A 103 1.03 -22.54 48.33
CA LYS A 103 2.39 -22.54 48.89
C LYS A 103 3.12 -21.22 48.65
N LEU A 104 2.71 -20.47 47.63
CA LEU A 104 3.27 -19.15 47.30
C LEU A 104 2.55 -18.02 48.04
N LEU A 105 1.45 -18.33 48.73
CA LEU A 105 0.70 -17.35 49.51
C LEU A 105 1.32 -17.19 50.90
N PRO A 106 1.19 -15.99 51.50
CA PRO A 106 1.44 -15.80 52.93
C PRO A 106 0.65 -16.80 53.80
N GLU A 107 1.20 -17.19 54.94
CA GLU A 107 0.56 -18.17 55.85
C GLU A 107 -0.80 -17.71 56.40
N ASP A 108 -1.01 -16.40 56.48
CA ASP A 108 -2.26 -15.77 56.92
C ASP A 108 -3.30 -15.59 55.79
N ALA A 109 -2.94 -15.96 54.55
CA ALA A 109 -3.81 -15.81 53.39
C ALA A 109 -5.05 -16.70 53.53
N LYS A 110 -6.22 -16.06 53.51
CA LYS A 110 -7.52 -16.73 53.54
C LYS A 110 -8.23 -16.60 52.21
N PHE A 111 -8.93 -17.65 51.81
CA PHE A 111 -9.77 -17.62 50.61
C PHE A 111 -10.90 -16.59 50.78
N LYS A 112 -10.97 -15.62 49.85
CA LYS A 112 -11.94 -14.50 49.86
C LYS A 112 -12.99 -14.60 48.73
N GLY A 113 -12.94 -15.65 47.92
CA GLY A 113 -13.81 -15.81 46.73
C GLY A 113 -13.06 -15.62 45.42
N HIS A 114 -13.83 -15.43 44.34
CA HIS A 114 -13.31 -15.29 42.98
C HIS A 114 -13.56 -13.88 42.43
N GLU A 115 -12.55 -13.30 41.79
CA GLU A 115 -12.70 -12.07 41.01
C GLU A 115 -13.13 -12.41 39.58
N ARG A 116 -14.12 -11.69 39.04
CA ARG A 116 -14.65 -11.92 37.69
C ARG A 116 -13.81 -11.17 36.66
N VAL A 117 -13.05 -11.91 35.85
CA VAL A 117 -12.32 -11.38 34.69
C VAL A 117 -12.90 -11.98 33.41
N ILE A 118 -13.32 -11.12 32.47
CA ILE A 118 -13.89 -11.55 31.19
C ILE A 118 -12.80 -11.45 30.11
N VAL A 119 -12.43 -12.59 29.53
CA VAL A 119 -11.51 -12.68 28.38
C VAL A 119 -12.28 -13.23 27.19
N GLN A 120 -12.20 -12.56 26.04
CA GLN A 120 -12.85 -13.01 24.81
C GLN A 120 -11.83 -13.69 23.90
N ASN A 121 -11.95 -15.02 23.76
CA ASN A 121 -11.17 -15.81 22.80
C ASN A 121 -12.00 -16.16 21.56
N ILE A 122 -11.32 -16.68 20.53
CA ILE A 122 -11.93 -17.14 19.29
C ILE A 122 -11.74 -18.66 19.21
N LYS A 123 -12.82 -19.40 18.93
CA LYS A 123 -12.79 -20.84 18.70
C LYS A 123 -12.85 -21.08 17.19
N PHE A 124 -11.80 -21.69 16.63
CA PHE A 124 -11.79 -22.14 15.24
C PHE A 124 -12.16 -23.63 15.20
N GLU A 125 -13.16 -23.99 14.41
CA GLU A 125 -13.60 -25.38 14.24
C GLU A 125 -13.65 -25.72 12.76
N ALA A 126 -13.18 -26.91 12.40
CA ALA A 126 -13.28 -27.41 11.03
C ALA A 126 -14.74 -27.73 10.72
N HIS A 127 -15.31 -27.04 9.73
CA HIS A 127 -16.66 -27.31 9.25
C HIS A 127 -16.58 -28.11 7.95
N ASN A 128 -16.63 -29.44 8.09
CA ASN A 128 -16.55 -30.36 6.96
C ASN A 128 -17.97 -30.70 6.46
N ILE A 129 -18.23 -30.49 5.17
CA ILE A 129 -19.49 -30.87 4.53
C ILE A 129 -19.22 -32.07 3.61
N LEU A 130 -19.86 -33.20 3.88
CA LEU A 130 -19.85 -34.36 2.98
C LEU A 130 -20.93 -34.18 1.92
N PHE A 131 -20.52 -33.97 0.68
CA PHE A 131 -21.44 -33.94 -0.46
C PHE A 131 -21.62 -35.35 -1.03
N LEU A 132 -22.81 -35.91 -0.85
CA LEU A 132 -23.23 -37.14 -1.53
C LEU A 132 -23.78 -36.76 -2.90
N LYS A 133 -22.98 -36.95 -3.94
CA LYS A 133 -23.43 -36.76 -5.32
C LYS A 133 -24.28 -37.95 -5.76
N GLU A 134 -25.46 -37.67 -6.26
CA GLU A 134 -26.31 -38.69 -6.86
C GLU A 134 -25.62 -39.30 -8.08
N LYS A 135 -25.76 -40.62 -8.23
CA LYS A 135 -25.19 -41.40 -9.32
C LYS A 135 -26.31 -42.20 -9.95
N TYR A 136 -26.60 -41.92 -11.21
CA TYR A 136 -27.68 -42.59 -11.94
C TYR A 136 -27.08 -43.51 -12.99
N TYR A 137 -27.51 -44.77 -12.99
CA TYR A 137 -27.12 -45.74 -14.00
C TYR A 137 -28.24 -45.91 -15.02
N SER A 138 -27.91 -45.84 -16.31
CA SER A 138 -28.81 -46.16 -17.41
C SER A 138 -28.42 -47.50 -18.02
N PRO A 139 -29.22 -48.57 -17.81
CA PRO A 139 -28.95 -49.88 -18.40
C PRO A 139 -29.07 -49.87 -19.92
N SER A 140 -30.02 -49.12 -20.47
CA SER A 140 -30.26 -49.04 -21.92
C SER A 140 -29.09 -48.39 -22.68
N GLN A 141 -28.40 -47.45 -22.04
CA GLN A 141 -27.21 -46.80 -22.60
C GLN A 141 -25.90 -47.39 -22.05
N ASN A 142 -25.98 -48.38 -21.18
CA ASN A 142 -24.86 -48.97 -20.43
C ASN A 142 -23.89 -47.92 -19.86
N LYS A 143 -24.42 -46.83 -19.29
CA LYS A 143 -23.65 -45.65 -18.85
C LYS A 143 -24.09 -45.15 -17.49
N THR A 144 -23.13 -44.63 -16.72
CA THR A 144 -23.39 -43.97 -15.44
C THR A 144 -23.18 -42.46 -15.53
N TYR A 145 -24.15 -41.71 -14.99
CA TYR A 145 -24.13 -40.25 -14.82
C TYR A 145 -23.78 -39.91 -13.36
N ARG A 146 -22.91 -38.92 -13.18
CA ARG A 146 -22.32 -38.48 -11.91
C ARG A 146 -21.97 -37.00 -11.96
#